data_AF-A0A1X7T6N8-F1
#
_entry.id   AF-A0A1X7T6N8-F1
#
_cell.length_a   1.000
_cell.length_b   1.000
_cell.length_c   1.000
_cell.angle_alpha   90.00
_cell.angle_beta   90.00
_cell.angle_gamma   90.00
#
_symmetry.space_group_name_H-M   'P 1'
#
loop_
_entity.id
_entity.type
_entity.pdbx_description
1 polymer ?
#
loop_
_entity_poly.entity_id
_entity_poly.type
_entity_poly.pdbx_seq_one_letter_code
_entity_poly.pdbx_strand_id
1 'polypeptide(L)'
;MIAEFGSPTFFLTFSCAEYTSEDIREYLHKVNTVPLSYNSGKLCTEDPVSASRQFSLKFNEMFNKVLIKGQVLGPVSESNYKKEYQARGAPHYHCLIWIANAPVVGESRAEDVVRFIDERVTCNIPNKDTCPQLHEIVTRYQLHKCSNYCKKKRKFSKNVFVTKCKFGFPRPVSEETVLKNVQQSMKSEKRIYHLKRNEQEVRVNDYNPLLLLLWKANIDVSFTSECSLALADYVSGYVTKAERGHMQDLWQDIFDDRGIYSKLFRIGIRCLDSQPIGLYETCDILLGELLCRKSREVSWINVEMPHKRKRNLTKKLSEVEEIAAKDPSTEDFYGEGLVTHFYPNRAQEHEEYCLYDQTHLQGQR
;
A
#
# COMPACT_ATOMS: atom_id res chain seq x y z
N MET A 1 4.91 -13.60 -4.51
CA MET A 1 3.58 -12.96 -4.69
C MET A 1 3.19 -12.79 -6.17
N ILE A 2 3.41 -11.69 -6.90
CA ILE A 2 2.96 -11.61 -8.32
C ILE A 2 3.56 -12.72 -9.19
N ALA A 3 4.87 -12.96 -9.05
CA ALA A 3 5.55 -14.04 -9.77
C ALA A 3 5.05 -15.45 -9.43
N GLU A 4 4.34 -15.60 -8.31
CA GLU A 4 3.97 -16.90 -7.72
C GLU A 4 2.46 -17.16 -7.85
N PHE A 5 1.64 -16.13 -7.67
CA PHE A 5 0.18 -16.19 -7.64
C PHE A 5 -0.47 -15.44 -8.82
N GLY A 6 0.34 -14.88 -9.72
CA GLY A 6 -0.14 -14.11 -10.87
C GLY A 6 -0.72 -12.74 -10.48
N SER A 7 -1.58 -12.21 -11.36
CA SER A 7 -2.19 -10.90 -11.17
C SER A 7 -3.11 -10.88 -9.94
N PRO A 8 -3.05 -9.83 -9.09
CA PRO A 8 -4.06 -9.66 -8.06
C PRO A 8 -5.46 -9.54 -8.68
N THR A 9 -6.46 -10.13 -8.04
CA THR A 9 -7.84 -10.07 -8.49
C THR A 9 -8.42 -8.66 -8.36
N PHE A 10 -8.17 -8.02 -7.21
CA PHE A 10 -8.63 -6.66 -6.94
C PHE A 10 -7.49 -5.77 -6.45
N PHE A 11 -7.52 -4.52 -6.93
CA PHE A 11 -6.80 -3.40 -6.35
C PHE A 11 -7.79 -2.49 -5.63
N LEU A 12 -7.58 -2.28 -4.33
CA LEU A 12 -8.44 -1.46 -3.48
C LEU A 12 -7.70 -0.21 -3.03
N THR A 13 -8.41 0.91 -2.97
CA THR A 13 -7.93 2.12 -2.29
C THR A 13 -8.94 2.58 -1.24
N PHE A 14 -8.49 2.84 -0.02
CA PHE A 14 -9.31 3.38 1.07
C PHE A 14 -8.77 4.74 1.51
N SER A 15 -9.61 5.78 1.50
CA SER A 15 -9.26 7.14 1.97
C SER A 15 -9.81 7.43 3.37
N CYS A 16 -9.22 8.40 4.08
CA CYS A 16 -9.57 8.72 5.47
C CYS A 16 -10.82 9.61 5.64
N ALA A 17 -10.98 10.65 4.81
CA ALA A 17 -12.06 11.65 4.94
C ALA A 17 -12.22 12.21 6.37
N GLU A 18 -11.10 12.35 7.07
CA GLU A 18 -10.94 12.63 8.50
C GLU A 18 -11.77 13.82 8.98
N TYR A 19 -11.79 14.91 8.21
CA TYR A 19 -12.50 16.14 8.59
C TYR A 19 -14.02 16.03 8.51
N THR A 20 -14.54 14.93 7.96
CA THR A 20 -15.97 14.67 7.83
C THR A 20 -16.38 13.32 8.43
N SER A 21 -15.43 12.61 9.04
CA SER A 21 -15.65 11.31 9.67
C SER A 21 -16.22 11.51 11.06
N GLU A 22 -17.49 11.13 11.21
CA GLU A 22 -18.21 11.22 12.48
C GLU A 22 -17.63 10.27 13.53
N ASP A 23 -17.19 9.09 13.11
CA ASP A 23 -16.56 8.08 13.94
C ASP A 23 -15.19 8.54 14.50
N ILE A 24 -14.39 9.25 13.70
CA ILE A 24 -13.14 9.87 14.19
C ILE A 24 -13.48 11.03 15.13
N ARG A 25 -14.47 11.87 14.80
CA ARG A 25 -14.90 13.00 15.63
C ARG A 25 -15.37 12.55 17.01
N GLU A 26 -16.26 11.56 17.08
CA GLU A 26 -16.79 10.99 18.32
C GLU A 26 -15.67 10.36 19.16
N TYR A 27 -14.77 9.61 18.53
CA TYR A 27 -13.62 9.02 19.21
C TYR A 27 -12.70 10.10 19.81
N LEU A 28 -12.37 11.14 19.04
CA LEU A 28 -11.50 12.23 19.50
C LEU A 28 -12.11 13.01 20.67
N HIS A 29 -13.42 13.25 20.67
CA HIS A 29 -14.11 13.84 21.83
C HIS A 29 -14.14 12.91 23.05
N LYS A 30 -14.15 11.60 22.85
CA LYS A 30 -14.15 10.62 23.95
C LYS A 30 -12.77 10.53 24.63
N VAL A 31 -11.70 10.61 23.86
CA VAL A 31 -10.32 10.46 24.39
C VAL A 31 -9.69 11.79 24.80
N ASN A 32 -10.22 12.92 24.33
CA ASN A 32 -9.74 14.25 24.70
C ASN A 32 -10.79 15.02 25.51
N THR A 33 -10.37 15.63 26.60
CA THR A 33 -11.21 16.56 27.38
C THR A 33 -11.25 17.93 26.70
N VAL A 34 -11.99 18.04 25.59
CA VAL A 34 -12.08 19.25 24.75
C VAL A 34 -13.53 19.72 24.57
N PRO A 35 -13.75 21.03 24.32
CA PRO A 35 -15.09 21.56 24.11
C PRO A 35 -15.83 20.90 22.94
N LEU A 36 -17.14 20.67 23.09
CA LEU A 36 -18.01 20.16 22.01
C LEU A 36 -18.07 21.07 20.77
N SER A 37 -17.66 22.34 20.90
CA SER A 37 -17.57 23.28 19.78
C SER A 37 -16.41 23.02 18.83
N TYR A 38 -15.47 22.13 19.19
CA TYR A 38 -14.34 21.79 18.32
C TYR A 38 -14.83 21.01 17.11
N ASN A 39 -14.52 21.53 15.91
CA ASN A 39 -14.78 20.82 14.68
C ASN A 39 -13.73 19.71 14.44
N SER A 40 -14.03 18.77 13.55
CA SER A 40 -13.15 17.64 13.25
C SER A 40 -11.73 18.06 12.82
N GLY A 41 -11.59 19.17 12.08
CA GLY A 41 -10.28 19.67 11.66
C GLY A 41 -9.40 20.09 12.84
N LYS A 42 -9.97 20.80 13.81
CA LYS A 42 -9.27 21.21 15.02
C LYS A 42 -8.87 20.00 15.87
N LEU A 43 -9.81 19.08 16.11
CA LEU A 43 -9.54 17.82 16.84
C LEU A 43 -8.41 17.02 16.20
N CYS A 44 -8.46 16.84 14.88
CA CYS A 44 -7.45 16.11 14.11
C CYS A 44 -6.06 16.75 14.15
N THR A 45 -5.99 18.07 14.30
CA THR A 45 -4.73 18.82 14.33
C THR A 45 -4.13 18.83 15.74
N GLU A 46 -4.96 18.91 16.78
CA GLU A 46 -4.50 18.92 18.17
C GLU A 46 -4.15 17.51 18.70
N ASP A 47 -4.87 16.48 18.25
CA ASP A 47 -4.56 15.08 18.58
C ASP A 47 -4.43 14.21 17.31
N PRO A 48 -3.35 14.42 16.52
CA PRO A 48 -3.12 13.66 15.31
C PRO A 48 -2.75 12.21 15.55
N VAL A 49 -2.21 11.90 16.73
CA VAL A 49 -1.85 10.53 17.14
C VAL A 49 -3.12 9.68 17.26
N SER A 50 -4.11 10.14 18.02
CA SER A 50 -5.37 9.42 18.16
C SER A 50 -6.12 9.35 16.84
N ALA A 51 -6.11 10.42 16.03
CA ALA A 51 -6.75 10.42 14.72
C ALA A 51 -6.12 9.36 13.78
N SER A 52 -4.79 9.30 13.69
CA SER A 52 -4.11 8.30 12.86
C SER A 52 -4.36 6.88 13.37
N ARG A 53 -4.30 6.68 14.69
CA ARG A 53 -4.56 5.38 15.32
C ARG A 53 -5.99 4.90 15.05
N GLN A 54 -6.98 5.78 15.19
CA GLN A 54 -8.37 5.43 14.90
C GLN A 54 -8.57 5.05 13.43
N PHE A 55 -7.88 5.74 12.52
CA PHE A 55 -7.89 5.39 11.11
C PHE A 55 -7.29 4.00 10.85
N SER A 56 -6.12 3.70 11.43
CA SER A 56 -5.50 2.38 11.35
C SER A 56 -6.40 1.28 11.93
N LEU A 57 -7.00 1.51 13.10
CA LEU A 57 -7.93 0.55 13.72
C LEU A 57 -9.13 0.27 12.84
N LYS A 58 -9.79 1.31 12.33
CA LYS A 58 -10.92 1.18 11.41
C LYS A 58 -10.54 0.38 10.17
N PHE A 59 -9.39 0.66 9.56
CA PHE A 59 -8.90 -0.08 8.41
C PHE A 59 -8.62 -1.55 8.76
N ASN A 60 -7.90 -1.83 9.85
CA ASN A 60 -7.55 -3.18 10.26
C ASN A 60 -8.79 -4.03 10.57
N GLU A 61 -9.80 -3.44 11.21
CA GLU A 61 -11.08 -4.10 11.46
C GLU A 61 -11.83 -4.40 10.17
N MET A 62 -11.92 -3.41 9.27
CA MET A 62 -12.53 -3.58 7.94
C MET A 62 -11.82 -4.67 7.13
N PHE A 63 -10.50 -4.63 7.12
CA PHE A 63 -9.66 -5.57 6.39
C PHE A 63 -9.81 -6.99 6.96
N ASN A 64 -9.57 -7.18 8.25
CA ASN A 64 -9.54 -8.53 8.83
C ASN A 64 -10.94 -9.14 8.96
N LYS A 65 -11.94 -8.38 9.41
CA LYS A 65 -13.27 -8.93 9.69
C LYS A 65 -14.15 -8.98 8.45
N VAL A 66 -14.07 -7.99 7.57
CA VAL A 66 -15.00 -7.87 6.42
C VAL A 66 -14.37 -8.41 5.13
N LEU A 67 -13.14 -8.02 4.81
CA LEU A 67 -12.46 -8.50 3.60
C LEU A 67 -11.97 -9.95 3.75
N ILE A 68 -11.16 -10.23 4.78
CA ILE A 68 -10.54 -11.56 4.94
C ILE A 68 -11.54 -12.59 5.49
N LYS A 69 -12.11 -12.35 6.69
CA LYS A 69 -13.04 -13.30 7.31
C LYS A 69 -14.42 -13.30 6.68
N GLY A 70 -14.95 -12.10 6.39
CA GLY A 70 -16.27 -11.92 5.79
C GLY A 70 -16.34 -12.23 4.30
N GLN A 71 -15.18 -12.34 3.62
CA GLN A 71 -15.08 -12.74 2.22
C GLN A 71 -15.99 -11.93 1.29
N VAL A 72 -16.19 -10.64 1.57
CA VAL A 72 -17.11 -9.77 0.81
C VAL A 72 -16.80 -9.67 -0.68
N LEU A 73 -15.54 -9.86 -1.07
CA LEU A 73 -15.11 -9.93 -2.48
C LEU A 73 -14.89 -11.38 -2.97
N GLY A 74 -15.15 -12.37 -2.12
CA GLY A 74 -14.83 -13.78 -2.31
C GLY A 74 -13.76 -14.29 -1.34
N PRO A 75 -13.46 -15.60 -1.36
CA PRO A 75 -12.45 -16.20 -0.49
C PRO A 75 -11.05 -15.67 -0.81
N VAL A 76 -10.45 -14.93 0.12
CA VAL A 76 -9.12 -14.35 -0.06
C VAL A 76 -8.05 -15.42 0.16
N SER A 77 -7.23 -15.68 -0.87
CA SER A 77 -6.06 -16.56 -0.78
C SER A 77 -4.83 -15.79 -0.32
N GLU A 78 -4.57 -14.65 -0.95
CA GLU A 78 -3.42 -13.80 -0.67
C GLU A 78 -3.82 -12.33 -0.58
N SER A 79 -3.08 -11.58 0.22
CA SER A 79 -3.25 -10.14 0.34
C SER A 79 -1.96 -9.39 0.66
N ASN A 80 -1.92 -8.13 0.26
CA ASN A 80 -0.87 -7.18 0.57
C ASN A 80 -1.52 -5.79 0.69
N TYR A 81 -1.16 -5.01 1.70
CA TYR A 81 -1.53 -3.60 1.74
C TYR A 81 -0.37 -2.70 2.17
N LYS A 82 -0.47 -1.44 1.75
CA LYS A 82 0.41 -0.35 2.16
C LYS A 82 -0.41 0.88 2.56
N LYS A 83 -0.08 1.49 3.69
CA LYS A 83 -0.48 2.83 4.09
C LYS A 83 0.44 3.84 3.38
N GLU A 84 -0.10 4.68 2.52
CA GLU A 84 0.60 5.76 1.79
C GLU A 84 -0.02 7.11 2.20
N TYR A 85 0.80 8.15 2.31
CA TYR A 85 0.35 9.50 2.62
C TYR A 85 0.35 10.32 1.34
N GLN A 86 -0.79 10.92 1.02
CA GLN A 86 -0.82 11.85 -0.11
C GLN A 86 -0.07 13.13 0.24
N ALA A 87 0.32 13.92 -0.76
CA ALA A 87 1.02 15.21 -0.60
C ALA A 87 0.28 16.26 0.29
N ARG A 88 -0.93 15.94 0.78
CA ARG A 88 -1.72 16.74 1.73
C ARG A 88 -1.70 16.18 3.16
N GLY A 89 -0.94 15.11 3.42
CA GLY A 89 -0.78 14.47 4.73
C GLY A 89 -1.82 13.41 5.09
N ALA A 90 -2.99 13.38 4.41
CA ALA A 90 -4.03 12.39 4.69
C ALA A 90 -3.56 10.97 4.32
N PRO A 91 -3.80 9.96 5.18
CA PRO A 91 -3.41 8.58 4.93
C PRO A 91 -4.41 7.86 4.01
N HIS A 92 -3.89 6.97 3.18
CA HIS A 92 -4.63 6.08 2.30
C HIS A 92 -4.09 4.67 2.40
N TYR A 93 -4.95 3.67 2.28
CA TYR A 93 -4.52 2.29 2.12
C TYR A 93 -4.67 1.84 0.69
N HIS A 94 -3.60 1.30 0.12
CA HIS A 94 -3.59 0.58 -1.15
C HIS A 94 -3.51 -0.91 -0.86
N CYS A 95 -4.43 -1.71 -1.39
CA CYS A 95 -4.48 -3.15 -1.15
C CYS A 95 -4.46 -3.93 -2.48
N LEU A 96 -3.68 -5.00 -2.53
CA LEU A 96 -3.76 -6.05 -3.54
C LEU A 96 -4.40 -7.28 -2.90
N ILE A 97 -5.45 -7.81 -3.52
CA ILE A 97 -6.22 -8.95 -3.02
C ILE A 97 -6.29 -10.02 -4.11
N TRP A 98 -5.92 -11.26 -3.78
CA TRP A 98 -6.13 -12.44 -4.60
C TRP A 98 -7.33 -13.22 -4.06
N ILE A 99 -8.29 -13.48 -4.93
CA ILE A 99 -9.47 -14.29 -4.62
C ILE A 99 -9.26 -15.67 -5.21
N ALA A 100 -9.48 -16.71 -4.40
CA ALA A 100 -9.35 -18.09 -4.82
C ALA A 100 -10.32 -18.40 -5.98
N ASN A 101 -9.81 -19.05 -7.03
CA ASN A 101 -10.58 -19.44 -8.23
C ASN A 101 -11.27 -18.26 -8.95
N ALA A 102 -10.76 -17.04 -8.82
CA ALA A 102 -11.30 -15.91 -9.57
C ALA A 102 -10.99 -16.02 -11.06
N PRO A 103 -11.90 -15.57 -11.94
CA PRO A 103 -11.67 -15.61 -13.37
C PRO A 103 -10.58 -14.61 -13.78
N VAL A 104 -9.89 -14.92 -14.89
CA VAL A 104 -8.75 -14.14 -15.40
C VAL A 104 -9.05 -13.69 -16.83
N VAL A 105 -8.90 -12.39 -17.10
CA VAL A 105 -9.05 -11.86 -18.46
C VAL A 105 -7.94 -12.42 -19.35
N GLY A 106 -8.36 -13.03 -20.47
CA GLY A 106 -7.47 -13.70 -21.42
C GLY A 106 -7.38 -15.21 -21.23
N GLU A 107 -7.92 -15.76 -20.15
CA GLU A 107 -7.98 -17.21 -19.89
C GLU A 107 -9.42 -17.70 -19.70
N SER A 108 -10.20 -17.00 -18.89
CA SER A 108 -11.61 -17.33 -18.63
C SER A 108 -12.54 -16.76 -19.69
N ARG A 109 -13.75 -17.31 -19.80
CA ARG A 109 -14.81 -16.75 -20.67
C ARG A 109 -15.14 -15.32 -20.22
N ALA A 110 -15.31 -14.42 -21.19
CA ALA A 110 -15.62 -13.02 -20.93
C ALA A 110 -16.89 -12.86 -20.05
N GLU A 111 -17.91 -13.67 -20.30
CA GLU A 111 -19.17 -13.67 -19.54
C GLU A 111 -18.96 -14.01 -18.05
N ASP A 112 -18.07 -14.95 -17.73
CA ASP A 112 -17.78 -15.34 -16.35
C ASP A 112 -17.01 -14.23 -15.63
N VAL A 113 -16.08 -13.56 -16.32
CA VAL A 113 -15.37 -12.39 -15.79
C VAL A 113 -16.36 -11.24 -15.53
N VAL A 114 -17.21 -10.92 -16.51
CA VAL A 114 -18.20 -9.83 -16.38
C VAL A 114 -19.15 -10.10 -15.22
N ARG A 115 -19.71 -11.32 -15.13
CA ARG A 115 -20.57 -11.73 -14.02
C ARG A 115 -19.86 -11.59 -12.67
N PHE A 116 -18.60 -12.04 -12.58
CA PHE A 116 -17.81 -11.94 -11.36
C PHE A 116 -17.58 -10.48 -10.92
N ILE A 117 -17.35 -9.57 -11.87
CA ILE A 117 -17.20 -8.13 -11.62
C ILE A 117 -18.53 -7.54 -11.15
N ASP A 118 -19.62 -7.76 -11.88
CA ASP A 118 -20.94 -7.16 -11.61
C ASP A 118 -21.53 -7.58 -10.25
N GLU A 119 -21.22 -8.79 -9.78
CA GLU A 119 -21.61 -9.26 -8.44
C GLU A 119 -20.90 -8.52 -7.30
N ARG A 120 -19.73 -7.90 -7.56
CA ARG A 120 -18.81 -7.39 -6.52
C ARG A 120 -18.55 -5.90 -6.61
N VAL A 121 -18.66 -5.33 -7.80
CA VAL A 121 -18.26 -3.95 -8.10
C VAL A 121 -19.37 -3.26 -8.87
N THR A 122 -19.72 -2.06 -8.43
CA THR A 122 -20.73 -1.23 -9.08
C THR A 122 -20.28 0.22 -9.11
N CYS A 123 -20.89 1.01 -9.99
CA CYS A 123 -20.87 2.47 -9.94
C CYS A 123 -22.28 3.05 -9.83
N ASN A 124 -23.28 2.22 -9.49
CA ASN A 124 -24.67 2.64 -9.43
C ASN A 124 -24.89 3.69 -8.34
N ILE A 125 -25.76 4.67 -8.60
CA ILE A 125 -26.35 5.51 -7.56
C ILE A 125 -27.67 4.85 -7.14
N PRO A 126 -27.78 4.30 -5.92
CA PRO A 126 -29.00 3.65 -5.49
C PRO A 126 -30.19 4.60 -5.47
N ASN A 127 -31.40 4.07 -5.58
CA ASN A 127 -32.61 4.87 -5.44
C ASN A 127 -32.70 5.44 -4.01
N LYS A 128 -33.04 6.74 -3.92
CA LYS A 128 -33.06 7.48 -2.66
C LYS A 128 -34.16 7.01 -1.71
N ASP A 129 -35.27 6.52 -2.23
CA ASP A 129 -36.44 6.11 -1.45
C ASP A 129 -36.28 4.68 -0.92
N THR A 130 -35.64 3.79 -1.69
CA THR A 130 -35.44 2.39 -1.30
C THR A 130 -34.13 2.13 -0.56
N CYS A 131 -33.07 2.89 -0.87
CA CYS A 131 -31.74 2.74 -0.28
C CYS A 131 -31.13 4.11 0.13
N PRO A 132 -31.81 4.88 1.00
CA PRO A 132 -31.43 6.27 1.31
C PRO A 132 -29.99 6.39 1.86
N GLN A 133 -29.59 5.47 2.72
CA GLN A 133 -28.26 5.52 3.35
C GLN A 133 -27.12 5.32 2.34
N LEU A 134 -27.22 4.31 1.47
CA LEU A 134 -26.20 4.08 0.45
C LEU A 134 -26.23 5.19 -0.60
N HIS A 135 -27.42 5.69 -0.97
CA HIS A 135 -27.56 6.85 -1.86
C HIS A 135 -26.79 8.08 -1.32
N GLU A 136 -26.96 8.41 -0.04
CA GLU A 136 -26.25 9.51 0.61
C GLU A 136 -24.73 9.29 0.57
N ILE A 137 -24.26 8.11 0.93
CA ILE A 137 -22.81 7.82 0.99
C ILE A 137 -22.19 7.83 -0.42
N VAL A 138 -22.86 7.28 -1.43
CA VAL A 138 -22.37 7.28 -2.82
C VAL A 138 -22.30 8.69 -3.37
N THR A 139 -23.38 9.46 -3.23
CA THR A 139 -23.41 10.85 -3.71
C THR A 139 -22.41 11.75 -2.98
N ARG A 140 -22.13 11.47 -1.70
CA ARG A 140 -21.17 12.23 -0.90
C ARG A 140 -19.71 11.86 -1.21
N TYR A 141 -19.37 10.57 -1.27
CA TYR A 141 -17.98 10.11 -1.27
C TYR A 141 -17.49 9.52 -2.59
N GLN A 142 -18.37 9.13 -3.51
CA GLN A 142 -17.97 8.46 -4.76
C GLN A 142 -18.06 9.34 -6.00
N LEU A 143 -18.71 10.51 -5.92
CA LEU A 143 -18.78 11.44 -7.05
C LEU A 143 -17.45 12.19 -7.25
N HIS A 144 -16.73 11.85 -8.31
CA HIS A 144 -15.48 12.49 -8.68
C HIS A 144 -15.69 13.93 -9.16
N LYS A 145 -15.11 14.89 -8.43
CA LYS A 145 -15.02 16.30 -8.85
C LYS A 145 -13.61 16.59 -9.34
N CYS A 146 -13.47 17.03 -10.60
CA CYS A 146 -12.15 17.28 -11.18
C CYS A 146 -11.46 18.47 -10.51
N SER A 147 -10.27 18.26 -9.97
CA SER A 147 -9.37 19.29 -9.45
C SER A 147 -8.16 19.52 -10.35
N ASN A 148 -7.33 20.52 -10.05
CA ASN A 148 -6.06 20.78 -10.76
C ASN A 148 -5.09 19.59 -10.73
N TYR A 149 -5.22 18.72 -9.72
CA TYR A 149 -4.42 17.51 -9.60
C TYR A 149 -4.71 16.51 -10.72
N CYS A 150 -6.00 16.30 -11.06
CA CYS A 150 -6.40 15.31 -12.05
C CYS A 150 -6.56 15.87 -13.46
N LYS A 151 -6.84 17.17 -13.62
CA LYS A 151 -6.91 17.82 -14.93
C LYS A 151 -5.51 17.91 -15.55
N LYS A 152 -5.28 17.22 -16.66
CA LYS A 152 -4.01 17.22 -17.40
C LYS A 152 -4.24 17.66 -18.84
N LYS A 153 -3.42 18.59 -19.32
CA LYS A 153 -3.36 18.95 -20.74
C LYS A 153 -2.73 17.80 -21.52
N ARG A 154 -3.41 17.31 -22.54
CA ARG A 154 -2.98 16.22 -23.43
C ARG A 154 -3.04 16.74 -24.87
N LYS A 155 -2.02 16.43 -25.67
CA LYS A 155 -2.01 16.74 -27.11
C LYS A 155 -3.04 15.83 -27.79
N PHE A 156 -3.99 16.43 -28.50
CA PHE A 156 -5.00 15.70 -29.27
C PHE A 156 -4.59 15.58 -30.74
N SER A 157 -4.10 16.67 -31.33
CA SER A 157 -3.59 16.71 -32.70
C SER A 157 -2.47 17.76 -32.84
N LYS A 158 -1.97 18.01 -34.06
CA LYS A 158 -0.96 19.05 -34.30
C LYS A 158 -1.50 20.39 -33.80
N ASN A 159 -0.84 20.94 -32.77
CA ASN A 159 -1.19 22.21 -32.11
C ASN A 159 -2.55 22.28 -31.39
N VAL A 160 -3.25 21.16 -31.18
CA VAL A 160 -4.50 21.12 -30.40
C VAL A 160 -4.27 20.37 -29.09
N PHE A 161 -4.54 21.03 -27.96
CA PHE A 161 -4.45 20.45 -26.63
C PHE A 161 -5.83 20.42 -25.97
N VAL A 162 -6.16 19.28 -25.38
CA VAL A 162 -7.40 19.09 -24.62
C VAL A 162 -7.06 18.82 -23.16
N THR A 163 -7.86 19.37 -22.26
CA THR A 163 -7.73 19.06 -20.83
C THR A 163 -8.58 17.84 -20.52
N LYS A 164 -7.95 16.75 -20.09
CA LYS A 164 -8.63 15.50 -19.70
C LYS A 164 -8.35 15.16 -18.25
N CYS A 165 -9.30 14.49 -17.60
CA CYS A 165 -9.04 13.91 -16.28
C CYS A 165 -8.11 12.70 -16.44
N LYS A 166 -7.00 12.66 -15.68
CA LYS A 166 -6.06 11.54 -15.71
C LYS A 166 -6.67 10.21 -15.24
N PHE A 167 -7.81 10.27 -14.53
CA PHE A 167 -8.56 9.12 -14.06
C PHE A 167 -9.68 8.69 -15.02
N GLY A 168 -9.79 9.32 -16.20
CA GLY A 168 -10.76 8.93 -17.22
C GLY A 168 -12.18 9.47 -17.02
N PHE A 169 -12.40 10.44 -16.12
CA PHE A 169 -13.71 11.05 -15.93
C PHE A 169 -14.03 12.18 -16.92
N PRO A 170 -15.30 12.33 -17.38
CA PRO A 170 -16.42 11.38 -17.17
C PRO A 170 -16.18 10.06 -17.93
N ARG A 171 -16.61 8.94 -17.34
CA ARG A 171 -16.51 7.62 -17.97
C ARG A 171 -17.68 7.41 -18.95
N PRO A 172 -17.52 6.60 -20.00
CA PRO A 172 -18.57 6.39 -20.99
C PRO A 172 -19.83 5.76 -20.37
N VAL A 173 -20.99 6.13 -20.94
CA VAL A 173 -22.28 5.47 -20.69
C VAL A 173 -22.27 4.11 -21.39
N SER A 174 -22.83 3.10 -20.74
CA SER A 174 -22.92 1.75 -21.27
C SER A 174 -24.09 1.02 -20.62
N GLU A 175 -24.89 0.30 -21.42
CA GLU A 175 -25.99 -0.54 -20.91
C GLU A 175 -25.46 -1.78 -20.19
N GLU A 176 -24.27 -2.25 -20.56
CA GLU A 176 -23.65 -3.47 -20.03
C GLU A 176 -22.20 -3.21 -19.61
N THR A 177 -21.67 -4.10 -18.75
CA THR A 177 -20.26 -4.08 -18.38
C THR A 177 -19.42 -4.66 -19.50
N VAL A 178 -18.45 -3.89 -20.00
CA VAL A 178 -17.64 -4.23 -21.18
C VAL A 178 -16.19 -4.45 -20.78
N LEU A 179 -15.63 -5.61 -21.14
CA LEU A 179 -14.20 -5.88 -21.03
C LEU A 179 -13.43 -5.19 -22.15
N LYS A 180 -12.24 -4.69 -21.82
CA LYS A 180 -11.33 -4.05 -22.77
C LYS A 180 -10.15 -4.94 -23.08
N ASN A 181 -9.61 -4.76 -24.28
CA ASN A 181 -8.32 -5.34 -24.64
C ASN A 181 -7.21 -4.77 -23.73
N VAL A 182 -6.51 -5.65 -23.03
CA VAL A 182 -5.47 -5.29 -22.04
C VAL A 182 -4.38 -4.40 -22.65
N GLN A 183 -3.87 -4.75 -23.83
CA GLN A 183 -2.77 -4.01 -24.47
C GLN A 183 -3.17 -2.57 -24.84
N GLN A 184 -4.40 -2.39 -25.33
CA GLN A 184 -4.94 -1.06 -25.64
C GLN A 184 -5.25 -0.27 -24.35
N SER A 185 -5.77 -0.95 -23.33
CA SER A 185 -6.06 -0.37 -22.02
C SER A 185 -4.82 0.20 -21.35
N MET A 186 -3.69 -0.52 -21.38
CA MET A 186 -2.45 -0.07 -20.73
C MET A 186 -1.84 1.18 -21.38
N LYS A 187 -2.06 1.40 -22.68
CA LYS A 187 -1.60 2.60 -23.39
C LYS A 187 -2.44 3.85 -23.11
N SER A 188 -3.70 3.68 -22.72
CA SER A 188 -4.70 4.75 -22.68
C SER A 188 -5.15 5.10 -21.26
N GLU A 189 -5.85 4.17 -20.61
CA GLU A 189 -6.64 4.40 -19.40
C GLU A 189 -6.18 3.56 -18.19
N LYS A 190 -5.32 2.56 -18.42
CA LYS A 190 -4.84 1.60 -17.40
C LYS A 190 -5.98 0.91 -16.64
N ARG A 191 -7.02 0.54 -17.38
CA ARG A 191 -8.23 -0.10 -16.88
C ARG A 191 -8.75 -1.11 -17.90
N ILE A 192 -9.07 -2.32 -17.47
CA ILE A 192 -9.40 -3.47 -18.34
C ILE A 192 -10.91 -3.71 -18.50
N TYR A 193 -11.76 -2.86 -17.91
CA TYR A 193 -13.21 -2.96 -18.05
C TYR A 193 -13.87 -1.59 -17.84
N HIS A 194 -15.09 -1.42 -18.36
CA HIS A 194 -16.01 -0.36 -17.98
C HIS A 194 -17.30 -0.99 -17.49
N LEU A 195 -17.77 -0.55 -16.32
CA LEU A 195 -19.06 -1.00 -15.78
C LEU A 195 -20.22 -0.44 -16.61
N LYS A 196 -21.34 -1.15 -16.59
CA LYS A 196 -22.64 -0.57 -16.96
C LYS A 196 -22.87 0.72 -16.16
N ARG A 197 -23.31 1.77 -16.85
CA ARG A 197 -23.29 3.13 -16.32
C ARG A 197 -24.28 4.02 -17.08
N ASN A 198 -25.20 4.65 -16.38
CA ASN A 198 -26.08 5.68 -16.95
C ASN A 198 -25.43 7.08 -16.95
N GLU A 199 -26.13 8.07 -17.50
CA GLU A 199 -25.66 9.46 -17.60
C GLU A 199 -25.35 10.10 -16.24
N GLN A 200 -26.10 9.75 -15.20
CA GLN A 200 -25.93 10.28 -13.85
C GLN A 200 -24.69 9.67 -13.15
N GLU A 201 -24.29 8.48 -13.57
CA GLU A 201 -23.21 7.70 -12.96
C GLU A 201 -21.84 7.93 -13.62
N VAL A 202 -21.76 8.74 -14.69
CA VAL A 202 -20.52 9.02 -15.45
C VAL A 202 -19.36 9.55 -14.61
N ARG A 203 -19.64 10.03 -13.39
CA ARG A 203 -18.64 10.55 -12.44
C ARG A 203 -18.50 9.75 -11.15
N VAL A 204 -19.23 8.65 -11.00
CA VAL A 204 -19.13 7.79 -9.81
C VAL A 204 -17.87 6.93 -9.93
N ASN A 205 -17.13 6.75 -8.85
CA ASN A 205 -16.03 5.79 -8.74
C ASN A 205 -16.57 4.35 -8.63
N ASP A 206 -15.72 3.36 -8.85
CA ASP A 206 -16.15 1.96 -8.73
C ASP A 206 -16.00 1.53 -7.27
N TYR A 207 -17.05 0.91 -6.73
CA TYR A 207 -17.09 0.56 -5.31
C TYR A 207 -17.84 -0.76 -5.09
N ASN A 208 -17.60 -1.36 -3.93
CA ASN A 208 -18.45 -2.43 -3.41
C ASN A 208 -19.44 -1.81 -2.40
N PRO A 209 -20.76 -2.07 -2.51
CA PRO A 209 -21.76 -1.46 -1.64
C PRO A 209 -21.54 -1.68 -0.14
N LEU A 210 -21.22 -2.91 0.27
CA LEU A 210 -21.01 -3.24 1.68
C LEU A 210 -19.72 -2.57 2.20
N LEU A 211 -18.64 -2.61 1.42
CA LEU A 211 -17.40 -1.92 1.79
C LEU A 211 -17.62 -0.42 2.00
N LEU A 212 -18.36 0.22 1.09
CA LEU A 212 -18.61 1.66 1.16
C LEU A 212 -19.53 2.04 2.34
N LEU A 213 -20.57 1.25 2.61
CA LEU A 213 -21.48 1.46 3.75
C LEU A 213 -20.73 1.46 5.09
N LEU A 214 -19.78 0.54 5.25
CA LEU A 214 -19.00 0.40 6.48
C LEU A 214 -17.87 1.43 6.54
N TRP A 215 -17.23 1.72 5.42
CA TRP A 215 -16.08 2.63 5.38
C TRP A 215 -16.47 4.11 5.51
N LYS A 216 -17.58 4.53 4.88
CA LYS A 216 -18.08 5.92 4.89
C LYS A 216 -17.05 6.98 4.49
N ALA A 217 -16.19 6.64 3.53
CA ALA A 217 -15.26 7.55 2.88
C ALA A 217 -15.03 7.07 1.44
N ASN A 218 -14.28 7.83 0.64
CA ASN A 218 -14.01 7.39 -0.73
C ASN A 218 -13.23 6.06 -0.73
N ILE A 219 -13.77 5.08 -1.46
CA ILE A 219 -13.08 3.85 -1.83
C ILE A 219 -13.03 3.71 -3.34
N ASP A 220 -11.99 3.05 -3.86
CA ASP A 220 -11.92 2.58 -5.26
C ASP A 220 -11.71 1.07 -5.22
N VAL A 221 -12.59 0.32 -5.89
CA VAL A 221 -12.52 -1.14 -6.03
C VAL A 221 -12.37 -1.45 -7.51
N SER A 222 -11.17 -1.84 -7.92
CA SER A 222 -10.86 -2.12 -9.32
C SER A 222 -10.50 -3.59 -9.51
N PHE A 223 -11.18 -4.26 -10.45
CA PHE A 223 -10.80 -5.60 -10.89
C PHE A 223 -9.55 -5.53 -11.78
N THR A 224 -8.55 -6.35 -11.47
CA THR A 224 -7.21 -6.30 -12.09
C THR A 224 -6.70 -7.63 -12.62
N SER A 225 -7.48 -8.70 -12.53
CA SER A 225 -7.06 -10.04 -12.94
C SER A 225 -6.97 -10.17 -14.47
N GLU A 226 -5.74 -10.25 -14.99
CA GLU A 226 -5.46 -10.40 -16.42
C GLU A 226 -4.14 -11.15 -16.63
N CYS A 227 -4.02 -11.91 -17.72
CA CYS A 227 -2.95 -12.89 -17.92
C CYS A 227 -1.58 -12.31 -18.31
N SER A 228 -1.50 -11.07 -18.80
CA SER A 228 -0.24 -10.45 -19.26
C SER A 228 0.59 -9.83 -18.13
N LEU A 229 0.02 -9.71 -16.92
CA LEU A 229 0.61 -9.05 -15.74
C LEU A 229 0.95 -7.57 -15.91
N ALA A 230 0.60 -6.94 -17.03
CA ALA A 230 0.85 -5.53 -17.29
C ALA A 230 0.15 -4.63 -16.26
N LEU A 231 -1.09 -4.98 -15.88
CA LEU A 231 -1.82 -4.22 -14.86
C LEU A 231 -1.28 -4.52 -13.46
N ALA A 232 -0.90 -5.78 -13.21
CA ALA A 232 -0.26 -6.20 -11.96
C ALA A 232 1.02 -5.38 -11.69
N ASP A 233 1.89 -5.23 -12.68
CA ASP A 233 3.09 -4.40 -12.60
C ASP A 233 2.75 -2.95 -12.22
N TYR A 234 1.78 -2.35 -12.92
CA TYR A 234 1.33 -0.99 -12.62
C TYR A 234 0.77 -0.81 -11.21
N VAL A 235 -0.12 -1.69 -10.74
CA VAL A 235 -0.73 -1.55 -9.41
C VAL A 235 0.24 -1.94 -8.30
N SER A 236 1.20 -2.82 -8.56
CA SER A 236 2.21 -3.22 -7.59
C SER A 236 3.04 -2.04 -7.10
N GLY A 237 3.33 -1.06 -7.97
CA GLY A 237 4.00 0.17 -7.61
C GLY A 237 3.35 0.93 -6.45
N TYR A 238 2.04 0.83 -6.25
CA TYR A 238 1.37 1.50 -5.13
C TYR A 238 1.66 0.86 -3.77
N VAL A 239 1.99 -0.43 -3.74
CA VAL A 239 2.34 -1.15 -2.50
C VAL A 239 3.84 -1.39 -2.34
N THR A 240 4.63 -1.24 -3.41
CA THR A 240 6.09 -1.46 -3.40
C THR A 240 6.93 -0.19 -3.46
N LYS A 241 6.33 0.98 -3.75
CA LYS A 241 7.03 2.28 -3.69
C LYS A 241 7.85 2.37 -2.41
N ALA A 242 9.15 2.61 -2.54
CA ALA A 242 9.98 3.00 -1.41
C ALA A 242 9.46 4.33 -0.84
N GLU A 243 9.54 4.50 0.46
CA GLU A 243 9.32 5.80 1.08
C GLU A 243 10.47 6.72 0.69
N ARG A 244 10.15 7.94 0.26
CA ARG A 244 11.16 8.91 -0.14
C ARG A 244 11.69 9.58 1.12
N GLY A 245 13.01 9.61 1.29
CA GLY A 245 13.65 10.37 2.36
C GLY A 245 13.94 9.60 3.64
N HIS A 246 14.09 8.28 3.59
CA HIS A 246 14.61 7.54 4.75
C HIS A 246 15.97 8.10 5.18
N MET A 247 16.03 8.64 6.40
CA MET A 247 17.28 9.09 7.03
C MET A 247 18.31 7.97 7.18
N GLN A 248 17.90 6.71 7.05
CA GLN A 248 18.80 5.54 7.01
C GLN A 248 19.81 5.63 5.85
N ASP A 249 19.40 6.18 4.70
CA ASP A 249 20.33 6.40 3.58
C ASP A 249 21.29 7.56 3.83
N LEU A 250 20.90 8.53 4.68
CA LEU A 250 21.78 9.62 5.10
C LEU A 250 22.96 9.06 5.89
N TRP A 251 22.68 8.11 6.79
CA TRP A 251 23.71 7.39 7.53
C TRP A 251 24.64 6.63 6.58
N GLN A 252 24.12 5.98 5.54
CA GLN A 252 24.98 5.35 4.52
C GLN A 252 25.92 6.35 3.83
N ASP A 253 25.45 7.55 3.50
CA ASP A 253 26.31 8.58 2.90
C ASP A 253 27.33 9.16 3.89
N ILE A 254 27.00 9.23 5.19
CA ILE A 254 27.93 9.63 6.26
C ILE A 254 29.04 8.59 6.43
N PHE A 255 28.68 7.31 6.43
CA PHE A 255 29.58 6.17 6.63
C PHE A 255 30.31 5.71 5.35
N ASP A 256 30.05 6.33 4.20
CA ASP A 256 30.75 6.02 2.94
C ASP A 256 32.24 6.46 3.00
N ASP A 257 33.12 5.89 2.18
CA ASP A 257 34.56 6.25 2.15
C ASP A 257 34.89 7.46 1.26
N ARG A 258 33.87 8.11 0.69
CA ARG A 258 34.04 9.33 -0.13
C ARG A 258 34.70 10.50 0.64
N GLY A 259 35.37 11.39 -0.10
CA GLY A 259 35.90 12.63 0.44
C GLY A 259 34.81 13.54 1.04
N ILE A 260 35.17 14.32 2.07
CA ILE A 260 34.24 15.14 2.88
C ILE A 260 33.33 16.06 2.06
N TYR A 261 33.85 16.68 1.00
CA TYR A 261 33.06 17.54 0.11
C TYR A 261 31.95 16.76 -0.60
N SER A 262 32.23 15.55 -1.07
CA SER A 262 31.24 14.72 -1.75
C SER A 262 30.16 14.22 -0.79
N LYS A 263 30.54 13.90 0.46
CA LYS A 263 29.59 13.58 1.54
C LYS A 263 28.66 14.76 1.83
N LEU A 264 29.22 15.94 2.12
CA LEU A 264 28.46 17.15 2.43
C LEU A 264 27.55 17.57 1.28
N PHE A 265 28.03 17.49 0.03
CA PHE A 265 27.23 17.78 -1.15
C PHE A 265 26.03 16.84 -1.27
N ARG A 266 26.23 15.52 -1.12
CA ARG A 266 25.13 14.54 -1.14
C ARG A 266 24.14 14.72 -0.01
N ILE A 267 24.62 15.00 1.20
CA ILE A 267 23.77 15.34 2.35
C ILE A 267 22.93 16.58 2.00
N GLY A 268 23.55 17.63 1.46
CA GLY A 268 22.87 18.84 1.03
C GLY A 268 21.80 18.59 -0.03
N ILE A 269 22.11 17.81 -1.08
CA ILE A 269 21.13 17.40 -2.10
C ILE A 269 19.97 16.63 -1.47
N ARG A 270 20.24 15.69 -0.54
CA ARG A 270 19.17 14.94 0.15
C ARG A 270 18.32 15.81 1.06
N CYS A 271 18.91 16.79 1.74
CA CYS A 271 18.14 17.77 2.52
C CYS A 271 17.23 18.61 1.62
N LEU A 272 17.70 18.98 0.42
CA LEU A 272 16.90 19.72 -0.57
C LEU A 272 15.82 18.84 -1.23
N ASP A 273 16.11 17.55 -1.43
CA ASP A 273 15.17 16.55 -1.94
C ASP A 273 14.25 15.97 -0.86
N SER A 274 14.47 16.32 0.41
CA SER A 274 13.67 15.81 1.52
C SER A 274 12.24 16.33 1.39
N GLN A 275 11.29 15.39 1.35
CA GLN A 275 9.87 15.74 1.28
C GLN A 275 9.39 16.15 2.67
N PRO A 276 8.56 17.20 2.79
CA PRO A 276 7.86 17.46 4.03
C PRO A 276 6.99 16.24 4.37
N ILE A 277 7.23 15.66 5.54
CA ILE A 277 6.49 14.52 6.08
C ILE A 277 5.15 15.03 6.62
N GLY A 278 4.07 14.32 6.31
CA GLY A 278 2.74 14.67 6.82
C GLY A 278 2.63 14.52 8.34
N LEU A 279 1.67 15.19 8.96
CA LEU A 279 1.44 15.09 10.40
C LEU A 279 1.17 13.63 10.83
N TYR A 280 0.26 12.94 10.12
CA TYR A 280 -0.06 11.55 10.40
C TYR A 280 1.07 10.57 10.09
N GLU A 281 1.82 10.83 9.02
CA GLU A 281 3.01 10.04 8.68
C GLU A 281 4.05 10.12 9.78
N THR A 282 4.28 11.32 10.31
CA THR A 282 5.17 11.54 11.46
C THR A 282 4.69 10.76 12.68
N CYS A 283 3.39 10.83 13.01
CA CYS A 283 2.82 10.07 14.12
C CYS A 283 3.05 8.57 13.98
N ASP A 284 2.79 8.01 12.79
CA ASP A 284 2.90 6.58 12.56
C ASP A 284 4.36 6.10 12.60
N ILE A 285 5.30 6.88 12.03
CA ILE A 285 6.74 6.60 12.12
C ILE A 285 7.21 6.61 13.58
N LEU A 286 6.83 7.63 14.35
CA LEU A 286 7.24 7.75 15.76
C LEU A 286 6.68 6.64 16.65
N LEU A 287 5.49 6.14 16.32
CA LEU A 287 4.84 5.04 17.04
C LEU A 287 5.27 3.65 16.55
N GLY A 288 6.11 3.58 15.51
CA GLY A 288 6.55 2.31 14.92
C GLY A 288 5.42 1.53 14.24
N GLU A 289 4.41 2.22 13.71
CA GLU A 289 3.29 1.59 13.01
C GLU A 289 3.79 0.92 11.73
N LEU A 290 3.35 -0.33 11.50
CA LEU A 290 3.68 -1.06 10.28
C LEU A 290 2.89 -0.50 9.09
N LEU A 291 3.57 0.27 8.24
CA LEU A 291 2.98 0.88 7.04
C LEU A 291 2.71 -0.11 5.90
N CYS A 292 3.29 -1.31 5.95
CA CYS A 292 3.03 -2.36 4.98
C CYS A 292 2.78 -3.70 5.68
N ARG A 293 1.84 -4.48 5.15
CA ARG A 293 1.59 -5.85 5.60
C ARG A 293 1.32 -6.75 4.43
N LYS A 294 1.79 -7.99 4.54
CA LYS A 294 1.61 -9.05 3.54
C LYS A 294 1.10 -10.29 4.25
N SER A 295 0.27 -11.05 3.55
CA SER A 295 -0.18 -12.39 3.96
C SER A 295 0.94 -13.42 3.96
N ARG A 296 1.97 -13.21 3.13
CA ARG A 296 3.17 -14.04 3.07
C ARG A 296 4.36 -13.31 3.65
N GLU A 297 5.07 -14.01 4.52
CA GLU A 297 6.38 -13.60 5.00
C GLU A 297 7.42 -13.91 3.93
N VAL A 298 8.34 -12.97 3.70
CA VAL A 298 9.44 -13.15 2.76
C VAL A 298 10.73 -12.93 3.54
N SER A 299 11.49 -14.00 3.73
CA SER A 299 12.79 -13.96 4.37
C SER A 299 13.87 -13.94 3.29
N TRP A 300 14.72 -12.90 3.32
CA TRP A 300 15.88 -12.84 2.45
C TRP A 300 17.02 -13.65 3.07
N ILE A 301 17.49 -14.64 2.34
CA ILE A 301 18.65 -15.42 2.72
C ILE A 301 19.84 -14.92 1.91
N ASN A 302 20.90 -14.46 2.60
CA ASN A 302 22.12 -14.07 1.92
C ASN A 302 22.85 -15.33 1.41
N VAL A 303 22.77 -15.56 0.10
CA VAL A 303 23.45 -16.65 -0.62
C VAL A 303 24.76 -16.21 -1.28
N GLU A 304 25.27 -15.01 -0.97
CA GLU A 304 26.56 -14.56 -1.47
C GLU A 304 27.68 -15.51 -1.03
N MET A 305 28.76 -15.54 -1.82
CA MET A 305 29.97 -16.26 -1.46
C MET A 305 30.49 -15.75 -0.10
N PRO A 306 31.11 -16.62 0.74
CA PRO A 306 31.56 -16.24 2.09
C PRO A 306 32.36 -14.93 2.14
N HIS A 307 33.22 -14.68 1.15
CA HIS A 307 34.05 -13.47 1.05
C HIS A 307 33.31 -12.19 0.61
N LYS A 308 32.04 -12.30 0.18
CA LYS A 308 31.17 -11.17 -0.20
C LYS A 308 30.09 -10.89 0.82
N ARG A 309 29.83 -11.81 1.75
CA ARG A 309 28.80 -11.65 2.78
C ARG A 309 29.16 -10.49 3.69
N LYS A 310 28.25 -9.54 3.85
CA LYS A 310 28.34 -8.52 4.91
C LYS A 310 28.28 -9.21 6.27
N ARG A 311 29.28 -8.96 7.13
CA ARG A 311 29.36 -9.49 8.49
C ARG A 311 28.87 -8.41 9.47
N ASN A 312 28.11 -8.80 10.49
CA ASN A 312 27.59 -7.86 11.47
C ASN A 312 28.65 -7.58 12.55
N LEU A 313 28.82 -6.31 12.88
CA LEU A 313 29.54 -5.86 14.07
C LEU A 313 28.60 -5.95 15.28
N THR A 314 28.29 -7.18 15.71
CA THR A 314 27.43 -7.44 16.86
C THR A 314 28.19 -7.53 18.19
N LYS A 315 29.52 -7.58 18.17
CA LYS A 315 30.36 -7.49 19.38
C LYS A 315 30.23 -6.11 20.00
N LYS A 316 30.16 -6.03 21.34
CA LYS A 316 30.15 -4.74 22.03
C LYS A 316 31.50 -4.05 21.86
N LEU A 317 31.52 -2.72 21.85
CA LEU A 317 32.77 -1.95 21.73
C LEU A 317 33.80 -2.38 22.79
N SER A 318 33.36 -2.64 24.02
CA SER A 318 34.23 -3.12 25.11
C SER A 318 34.91 -4.47 24.81
N GLU A 319 34.21 -5.39 24.14
CA GLU A 319 34.81 -6.68 23.73
C GLU A 319 35.80 -6.49 22.59
N VAL A 320 35.50 -5.59 21.65
CA VAL A 320 36.39 -5.26 20.54
C VAL A 320 37.69 -4.64 21.07
N GLU A 321 37.59 -3.72 22.02
CA GLU A 321 38.74 -3.09 22.69
C GLU A 321 39.59 -4.13 23.45
N GLU A 322 38.96 -5.08 24.15
CA GLU A 322 39.67 -6.12 24.87
C GLU A 322 40.37 -7.12 23.93
N ILE A 323 39.72 -7.47 22.81
CA ILE A 323 40.30 -8.32 21.76
C ILE A 323 41.50 -7.63 21.12
N ALA A 324 41.37 -6.36 20.74
CA ALA A 324 42.44 -5.57 20.15
C ALA A 324 43.62 -5.37 21.11
N ALA A 325 43.37 -5.25 22.42
CA ALA A 325 44.41 -5.16 23.43
C ALA A 325 45.19 -6.47 23.61
N LYS A 326 44.52 -7.62 23.42
CA LYS A 326 45.14 -8.96 23.53
C LYS A 326 45.85 -9.40 22.26
N ASP A 327 45.30 -9.08 21.10
CA ASP A 327 45.88 -9.34 19.78
C ASP A 327 45.67 -8.13 18.86
N PRO A 328 46.66 -7.23 18.78
CA PRO A 328 46.57 -6.03 17.94
C PRO A 328 46.50 -6.32 16.44
N SER A 329 46.80 -7.57 16.01
CA SER A 329 46.82 -7.97 14.60
C SER A 329 45.52 -8.62 14.13
N THR A 330 44.58 -8.88 15.04
CA THR A 330 43.31 -9.52 14.71
C THR A 330 42.44 -8.62 13.86
N GLU A 331 41.83 -9.18 12.82
CA GLU A 331 40.84 -8.49 11.97
C GLU A 331 39.41 -9.02 12.22
N ASP A 332 39.23 -9.98 13.15
CA ASP A 332 37.96 -10.68 13.37
C ASP A 332 37.09 -10.04 14.47
N PHE A 333 36.66 -8.81 14.19
CA PHE A 333 35.79 -8.03 15.08
C PHE A 333 34.29 -8.30 14.88
N TYR A 334 33.94 -9.25 14.02
CA TYR A 334 32.56 -9.56 13.69
C TYR A 334 31.95 -10.54 14.69
N GLY A 335 30.67 -10.39 14.99
CA GLY A 335 29.98 -11.35 15.86
C GLY A 335 29.54 -12.60 15.09
N GLU A 336 29.14 -13.61 15.84
CA GLU A 336 28.64 -14.88 15.31
C GLU A 336 27.29 -14.63 14.62
N GLY A 337 27.25 -14.88 13.31
CA GLY A 337 26.06 -14.72 12.50
C GLY A 337 25.43 -16.08 12.18
N LEU A 338 24.13 -16.08 11.91
CA LEU A 338 23.41 -17.30 11.53
C LEU A 338 24.07 -18.02 10.35
N VAL A 339 24.41 -17.29 9.29
CA VAL A 339 25.01 -17.86 8.07
C VAL A 339 26.51 -18.14 8.22
N THR A 340 27.21 -17.41 9.09
CA THR A 340 28.69 -17.44 9.20
C THR A 340 29.20 -18.37 10.29
N HIS A 341 28.41 -18.61 11.34
CA HIS A 341 28.79 -19.43 12.49
C HIS A 341 27.75 -20.52 12.78
N PHE A 342 26.49 -20.17 13.03
CA PHE A 342 25.50 -21.13 13.53
C PHE A 342 25.05 -22.17 12.49
N TYR A 343 24.95 -21.81 11.21
CA TYR A 343 24.57 -22.73 10.14
C TYR A 343 25.72 -23.70 9.77
N PRO A 344 26.98 -23.23 9.60
CA PRO A 344 28.12 -24.14 9.44
C PRO A 344 28.33 -25.07 10.65
N ASN A 345 28.12 -24.57 11.87
CA ASN A 345 28.31 -25.32 13.13
C ASN A 345 27.00 -25.90 13.68
N ARG A 346 26.02 -26.18 12.81
CA ARG A 346 24.73 -26.73 13.24
C ARG A 346 24.89 -28.16 13.77
N ALA A 347 24.04 -28.54 14.72
CA ALA A 347 24.02 -29.88 15.27
C ALA A 347 23.78 -30.92 14.17
N GLN A 348 24.29 -32.14 14.35
CA GLN A 348 24.21 -33.20 13.34
C GLN A 348 22.76 -33.55 12.96
N GLU A 349 21.84 -33.47 13.92
CA GLU A 349 20.39 -33.58 13.73
C GLU A 349 19.78 -32.51 12.80
N HIS A 350 20.50 -31.43 12.53
CA HIS A 350 20.10 -30.33 11.65
C HIS A 350 20.87 -30.32 10.32
N GLU A 351 21.68 -31.34 10.01
CA GLU A 351 22.43 -31.37 8.76
C GLU A 351 21.54 -31.37 7.52
N GLU A 352 20.37 -32.02 7.60
CA GLU A 352 19.36 -32.07 6.53
C GLU A 352 18.62 -30.74 6.34
N TYR A 353 18.62 -29.86 7.34
CA TYR A 353 17.97 -28.55 7.25
C TYR A 353 18.80 -27.61 6.40
N CYS A 354 18.16 -27.03 5.39
CA CYS A 354 18.78 -25.97 4.62
C CYS A 354 18.77 -24.65 5.41
N LEU A 355 19.50 -23.65 4.93
CA LEU A 355 19.63 -22.37 5.64
C LEU A 355 18.28 -21.69 5.91
N TYR A 356 17.30 -21.91 5.04
CA TYR A 356 15.93 -21.46 5.24
C TYR A 356 15.25 -22.16 6.44
N ASP A 357 15.38 -23.46 6.56
CA ASP A 357 14.76 -24.22 7.65
C ASP A 357 15.38 -23.80 8.99
N GLN A 358 16.70 -23.61 9.01
CA GLN A 358 17.41 -23.21 10.22
C GLN A 358 17.10 -21.77 10.67
N THR A 359 16.77 -20.85 9.75
CA THR A 359 16.33 -19.50 10.13
C THR A 359 14.98 -19.52 10.86
N HIS A 360 14.10 -20.46 10.53
CA HIS A 360 12.76 -20.57 11.13
C HIS A 360 12.78 -21.27 12.49
N LEU A 361 13.73 -22.19 12.72
CA LEU A 361 13.92 -22.85 14.01
C LEU A 361 14.42 -21.90 15.12
N GLN A 362 15.21 -20.88 14.77
CA GLN A 362 15.68 -19.88 15.74
C GLN A 362 14.63 -18.82 16.09
N GLY A 363 13.64 -18.57 15.22
CA GLY A 363 12.55 -17.61 15.47
C GLY A 363 11.49 -18.08 16.46
N GLN A 364 11.58 -19.31 16.97
CA GLN A 364 10.66 -19.90 17.96
C GLN A 364 11.23 -19.93 19.40
N ARG A 365 12.37 -19.27 19.66
CA ARG A 365 12.94 -19.16 21.02
C ARG A 365 12.76 -17.78 21.63
#